data_AF-A0A6G7BQ44-F1
#
_entry.id   AF-A0A6G7BQ44-F1
#
_cell.length_a   1.000
_cell.length_b   1.000
_cell.length_c   1.000
_cell.angle_alpha   90.00
_cell.angle_beta   90.00
_cell.angle_gamma   90.00
#
_symmetry.space_group_name_H-M   'P 1'
#
loop_
_entity.id
_entity.type
_entity.pdbx_description
1 polymer ?
#
loop_
_entity_poly.entity_id
_entity_poly.type
_entity_poly.pdbx_seq_one_letter_code
_entity_poly.pdbx_strand_id
1 'polypeptide(L)'
;MNRKLIIGTRGSVLAMWQANFVKDRLQEIGIEAELKVIKTQGDIIQHLRLDKLEGKGFFTKELEEELLNGTIDLAVHSHKDLPTINPPGLIIAAVSEREDPSELLIIHKDCVDIKKRLSLKHNATVGTSSNRRKAQISALRPDLEFDDLRGNLQTRMQKLRDEQYDAIVLAKAGISRIEMDISDFHVEEIPPVEIIPAPAQGVLAIQIREVDKELFAALQPLNNNEVATTIAVERLVLNKFDAGCHAPLGCYCRKSGDEYEAWASIADTSEDFPDRVYLRDADPNRLAERIFSKYAKDRKLPQSVFISREVDENSYFARAMAKHNISIEGRSLIKIFPIINKLDPFILKHVDWIIFSSKNGIEHFFNLEPRLSKKTKIGVIGRGSEEVLRKYDRVADFSGDSEGINMDEIAKKFAELANGGTVLIPRAKESLETIQKALSPETKIINIPVYETVLEEDVDPSNAEVLVFTSPSNVEAYFADNLLEPGQKVICIGRSTGAKFDEMNVPYTLPYSPDEIGLSEAVFGLDY
;
A
#
# COMPACT_ATOMS: atom_id res chain seq x y z
N MET A 1 -11.05 -34.16 22.34
CA MET A 1 -11.69 -34.62 21.09
C MET A 1 -11.00 -35.91 20.68
N ASN A 2 -11.71 -37.05 20.61
CA ASN A 2 -11.11 -38.38 20.38
C ASN A 2 -11.34 -38.91 18.94
N ARG A 3 -11.68 -38.04 17.99
CA ARG A 3 -11.91 -38.40 16.59
C ARG A 3 -10.95 -37.67 15.68
N LYS A 4 -10.51 -38.35 14.63
CA LYS A 4 -9.74 -37.77 13.54
C LYS A 4 -10.63 -36.83 12.72
N LEU A 5 -10.15 -35.61 12.45
CA LEU A 5 -10.87 -34.63 11.65
C LEU A 5 -10.60 -34.81 10.16
N ILE A 6 -11.59 -34.49 9.33
CA ILE A 6 -11.44 -34.47 7.86
C ILE A 6 -11.41 -33.02 7.38
N ILE A 7 -10.29 -32.61 6.77
CA ILE A 7 -10.10 -31.27 6.19
C ILE A 7 -10.43 -31.32 4.70
N GLY A 8 -11.45 -30.58 4.28
CA GLY A 8 -11.73 -30.35 2.87
C GLY A 8 -10.77 -29.34 2.26
N THR A 9 -10.22 -29.65 1.09
CA THR A 9 -9.37 -28.72 0.33
C THR A 9 -9.49 -28.93 -1.17
N ARG A 10 -9.12 -27.91 -1.95
CA ARG A 10 -8.98 -28.01 -3.41
C ARG A 10 -7.68 -28.71 -3.79
N GLY A 11 -7.64 -29.24 -5.01
CA GLY A 11 -6.46 -29.97 -5.52
C GLY A 11 -5.29 -29.11 -6.01
N SER A 12 -5.41 -27.78 -6.01
CA SER A 12 -4.31 -26.90 -6.42
C SER A 12 -3.15 -26.94 -5.42
N VAL A 13 -1.92 -26.77 -5.89
CA VAL A 13 -0.71 -26.80 -5.02
C VAL A 13 -0.83 -25.83 -3.85
N LEU A 14 -1.32 -24.60 -4.09
CA LEU A 14 -1.52 -23.61 -3.02
C LEU A 14 -2.57 -24.08 -2.00
N ALA A 15 -3.71 -24.59 -2.46
CA ALA A 15 -4.76 -25.08 -1.54
C ALA A 15 -4.30 -26.29 -0.72
N MET A 16 -3.52 -27.19 -1.32
CA MET A 16 -2.89 -28.30 -0.62
C MET A 16 -1.88 -27.82 0.41
N TRP A 17 -1.07 -26.81 0.09
CA TRP A 17 -0.17 -26.19 1.06
C TRP A 17 -0.96 -25.61 2.25
N GLN A 18 -2.03 -24.85 1.98
CA GLN A 18 -2.85 -24.21 3.01
C GLN A 18 -3.52 -25.25 3.94
N ALA A 19 -4.00 -26.36 3.37
CA ALA A 19 -4.61 -27.42 4.15
C ALA A 19 -3.58 -28.19 4.99
N ASN A 20 -2.37 -28.45 4.47
CA ASN A 20 -1.29 -29.04 5.25
C ASN A 20 -0.82 -28.11 6.37
N PHE A 21 -0.70 -26.81 6.10
CA PHE A 21 -0.40 -25.83 7.13
C PHE A 21 -1.39 -25.91 8.30
N VAL A 22 -2.71 -25.89 8.03
CA VAL A 22 -3.72 -26.02 9.10
C VAL A 22 -3.67 -27.39 9.78
N LYS A 23 -3.41 -28.47 9.02
CA LYS A 23 -3.25 -29.82 9.57
C LYS A 23 -2.07 -29.89 10.56
N ASP A 24 -0.95 -29.30 10.22
CA ASP A 24 0.25 -29.29 11.07
C ASP A 24 -0.03 -28.48 12.35
N ARG A 25 -0.73 -27.34 12.23
CA ARG A 25 -1.20 -26.54 13.37
C ARG A 25 -2.17 -27.32 14.28
N LEU A 26 -3.08 -28.10 13.71
CA LEU A 26 -3.98 -28.99 14.47
C LEU A 26 -3.20 -30.07 15.22
N GLN A 27 -2.16 -30.64 14.59
CA GLN A 27 -1.32 -31.65 15.21
C GLN A 27 -0.57 -31.09 16.43
N GLU A 28 -0.10 -29.84 16.37
CA GLU A 28 0.56 -29.18 17.50
C GLU A 28 -0.34 -29.04 18.74
N ILE A 29 -1.65 -28.93 18.56
CA ILE A 29 -2.63 -28.88 19.65
C ILE A 29 -3.24 -30.26 19.96
N GLY A 30 -2.63 -31.34 19.45
CA GLY A 30 -3.01 -32.72 19.75
C GLY A 30 -4.24 -33.22 18.99
N ILE A 31 -4.61 -32.59 17.88
CA ILE A 31 -5.76 -32.99 17.06
C ILE A 31 -5.26 -33.64 15.76
N GLU A 32 -5.58 -34.91 15.57
CA GLU A 32 -5.28 -35.61 14.33
C GLU A 32 -6.26 -35.21 13.21
N ALA A 33 -5.73 -34.99 12.01
CA ALA A 33 -6.54 -34.68 10.84
C ALA A 33 -6.02 -35.34 9.56
N GLU A 34 -6.91 -35.59 8.60
CA GLU A 34 -6.59 -36.02 7.24
C GLU A 34 -7.19 -35.09 6.19
N LEU A 35 -6.63 -35.11 4.98
CA LEU A 35 -7.08 -34.26 3.88
C LEU A 35 -8.02 -35.03 2.96
N LYS A 36 -9.14 -34.40 2.59
CA LYS A 36 -10.03 -34.82 1.51
C LYS A 36 -9.97 -33.80 0.38
N VAL A 37 -9.42 -34.20 -0.76
CA VAL A 37 -9.36 -33.35 -1.95
C VAL A 37 -10.72 -33.34 -2.64
N ILE A 38 -11.27 -32.15 -2.83
CA ILE A 38 -12.58 -31.91 -3.46
C ILE A 38 -12.34 -31.14 -4.77
N LYS A 39 -12.93 -31.64 -5.86
CA LYS A 39 -12.87 -30.99 -7.18
C LYS A 39 -13.96 -29.92 -7.24
N THR A 40 -13.59 -28.67 -7.53
CA THR A 40 -14.53 -27.56 -7.68
C THR A 40 -14.76 -27.22 -9.15
N GLN A 41 -15.92 -26.65 -9.49
CA GLN A 41 -16.20 -26.18 -10.85
C GLN A 41 -15.18 -25.13 -11.33
N GLY A 42 -14.64 -24.32 -10.41
CA GLY A 42 -13.62 -23.34 -10.73
C GLY A 42 -12.26 -23.90 -11.14
N ASP A 43 -11.98 -25.16 -10.82
CA ASP A 43 -10.80 -25.86 -11.36
C ASP A 43 -11.05 -26.39 -12.79
N ILE A 44 -12.31 -26.65 -13.14
CA ILE A 44 -12.74 -27.24 -14.42
C ILE A 44 -12.95 -26.14 -15.49
N ILE A 45 -13.49 -24.98 -15.13
CA ILE A 45 -13.89 -23.93 -16.07
C ILE A 45 -12.85 -22.82 -16.13
N GLN A 46 -11.91 -22.91 -17.07
CA GLN A 46 -10.83 -21.93 -17.25
C GLN A 46 -11.05 -20.94 -18.42
N HIS A 47 -12.03 -21.17 -19.30
CA HIS A 47 -12.20 -20.47 -20.59
C HIS A 47 -13.25 -19.35 -20.63
N LEU A 48 -14.10 -19.19 -19.60
CA LEU A 48 -15.08 -18.09 -19.53
C LEU A 48 -14.44 -16.82 -18.94
N ARG A 49 -14.98 -15.62 -19.19
CA ARG A 49 -14.54 -14.37 -18.52
C ARG A 49 -15.19 -14.21 -17.13
N LEU A 50 -14.57 -13.44 -16.22
CA LEU A 50 -14.89 -13.48 -14.76
C LEU A 50 -16.16 -12.69 -14.45
N ASP A 51 -16.33 -11.60 -15.18
CA ASP A 51 -17.56 -10.82 -15.37
C ASP A 51 -18.78 -11.69 -15.78
N LYS A 52 -18.56 -12.80 -16.51
CA LYS A 52 -19.61 -13.71 -16.99
C LYS A 52 -19.84 -14.93 -16.08
N LEU A 53 -19.04 -15.10 -15.03
CA LEU A 53 -19.23 -16.12 -14.01
C LEU A 53 -19.96 -15.50 -12.82
N GLU A 54 -21.18 -15.03 -13.04
CA GLU A 54 -22.04 -14.54 -11.97
C GLU A 54 -22.41 -15.68 -11.01
N GLY A 55 -21.89 -15.63 -9.78
CA GLY A 55 -22.28 -16.54 -8.72
C GLY A 55 -21.43 -16.35 -7.46
N LYS A 56 -22.08 -16.09 -6.31
CA LYS A 56 -21.43 -16.09 -4.98
C LYS A 56 -20.83 -17.50 -4.74
N GLY A 57 -19.54 -17.58 -4.43
CA GLY A 57 -18.89 -18.83 -3.96
C GLY A 57 -18.33 -19.77 -5.04
N PHE A 58 -17.95 -19.27 -6.23
CA PHE A 58 -17.42 -20.10 -7.33
C PHE A 58 -16.24 -21.04 -6.97
N PHE A 59 -15.47 -20.71 -5.92
CA PHE A 59 -14.36 -21.55 -5.44
C PHE A 59 -14.62 -22.24 -4.10
N THR A 60 -15.75 -21.96 -3.44
CA THR A 60 -16.03 -22.38 -2.06
C THR A 60 -17.26 -23.27 -1.97
N LYS A 61 -18.18 -23.21 -2.94
CA LYS A 61 -19.47 -23.90 -2.89
C LYS A 61 -19.36 -25.41 -2.67
N GLU A 62 -18.50 -26.13 -3.39
CA GLU A 62 -18.40 -27.59 -3.22
C GLU A 62 -17.79 -27.98 -1.87
N LEU A 63 -16.91 -27.15 -1.30
CA LEU A 63 -16.40 -27.34 0.06
C LEU A 63 -17.50 -27.08 1.10
N GLU A 64 -18.30 -26.03 0.90
CA GLU A 64 -19.42 -25.67 1.75
C GLU A 64 -20.52 -26.75 1.75
N GLU A 65 -20.82 -27.35 0.60
CA GLU A 65 -21.76 -28.48 0.47
C GLU A 65 -21.26 -29.71 1.24
N GLU A 66 -19.97 -30.04 1.14
CA GLU A 66 -19.36 -31.15 1.88
C GLU A 66 -19.35 -30.89 3.40
N LEU A 67 -19.12 -29.64 3.83
CA LEU A 67 -19.25 -29.24 5.23
C LEU A 67 -20.67 -29.46 5.76
N LEU A 68 -21.67 -28.99 5.02
CA LEU A 68 -23.09 -29.11 5.38
C LEU A 68 -23.55 -30.57 5.40
N ASN A 69 -23.05 -31.39 4.48
CA ASN A 69 -23.35 -32.82 4.40
C ASN A 69 -22.62 -33.66 5.48
N GLY A 70 -21.71 -33.07 6.24
CA GLY A 70 -20.95 -33.78 7.28
C GLY A 70 -19.88 -34.72 6.73
N THR A 71 -19.53 -34.61 5.46
CA THR A 71 -18.53 -35.45 4.80
C THR A 71 -17.09 -34.93 4.97
N ILE A 72 -16.95 -33.69 5.42
CA ILE A 72 -15.74 -33.09 5.98
C ILE A 72 -16.08 -32.35 7.28
N ASP A 73 -15.10 -32.12 8.16
CA ASP A 73 -15.30 -31.43 9.44
C ASP A 73 -14.98 -29.94 9.37
N LEU A 74 -13.94 -29.59 8.63
CA LEU A 74 -13.52 -28.22 8.40
C LEU A 74 -13.03 -28.03 6.96
N ALA A 75 -13.14 -26.81 6.46
CA ALA A 75 -12.56 -26.40 5.18
C ALA A 75 -11.59 -25.22 5.38
N VAL A 76 -10.52 -25.20 4.59
CA VAL A 76 -9.50 -24.15 4.64
C VAL A 76 -9.58 -23.30 3.37
N HIS A 77 -9.69 -21.99 3.55
CA HIS A 77 -9.82 -21.04 2.45
C HIS A 77 -8.81 -19.91 2.57
N SER A 78 -8.36 -19.37 1.43
CA SER A 78 -7.86 -18.00 1.42
C SER A 78 -9.02 -17.07 1.80
N HIS A 79 -8.87 -16.27 2.84
CA HIS A 79 -10.03 -15.56 3.41
C HIS A 79 -10.62 -14.52 2.43
N LYS A 80 -9.78 -13.92 1.58
CA LYS A 80 -10.20 -13.00 0.51
C LYS A 80 -11.15 -13.59 -0.52
N ASP A 81 -11.17 -14.92 -0.65
CA ASP A 81 -12.02 -15.63 -1.62
C ASP A 81 -13.41 -15.98 -1.03
N LEU A 82 -13.62 -15.73 0.27
CA LEU A 82 -14.88 -16.00 0.95
C LEU A 82 -15.83 -14.80 0.86
N PRO A 83 -17.15 -15.05 0.63
CA PRO A 83 -18.16 -13.99 0.73
C PRO A 83 -18.19 -13.39 2.14
N THR A 84 -18.70 -12.17 2.28
CA THR A 84 -18.81 -11.50 3.59
C THR A 84 -19.83 -12.17 4.50
N ILE A 85 -20.90 -12.72 3.91
CA ILE A 85 -21.96 -13.46 4.60
C ILE A 85 -21.69 -14.95 4.37
N ASN A 86 -21.54 -15.71 5.45
CA ASN A 86 -21.39 -17.17 5.37
C ASN A 86 -22.72 -17.81 4.92
N PRO A 87 -22.67 -18.95 4.20
CA PRO A 87 -23.85 -19.78 3.99
C PRO A 87 -24.50 -20.16 5.32
N PRO A 88 -25.85 -20.21 5.40
CA PRO A 88 -26.54 -20.63 6.62
C PRO A 88 -26.04 -21.99 7.13
N GLY A 89 -25.79 -22.08 8.44
CA GLY A 89 -25.27 -23.29 9.08
C GLY A 89 -23.75 -23.44 9.03
N LEU A 90 -23.01 -22.51 8.40
CA LEU A 90 -21.55 -22.47 8.40
C LEU A 90 -21.03 -21.20 9.09
N ILE A 91 -19.88 -21.33 9.76
CA ILE A 91 -19.17 -20.22 10.40
C ILE A 91 -17.66 -20.31 10.15
N ILE A 92 -16.98 -19.18 10.20
CA ILE A 92 -15.52 -19.15 10.34
C ILE A 92 -15.19 -19.30 11.82
N ALA A 93 -14.55 -20.41 12.19
CA ALA A 93 -14.22 -20.70 13.58
C ALA A 93 -12.87 -20.14 14.03
N ALA A 94 -11.93 -20.01 13.10
CA ALA A 94 -10.60 -19.50 13.36
C ALA A 94 -9.99 -18.89 12.10
N VAL A 95 -9.06 -17.96 12.30
CA VAL A 95 -8.21 -17.40 11.25
C VAL A 95 -6.73 -17.52 11.61
N SER A 96 -5.88 -17.72 10.61
CA SER A 96 -4.42 -17.78 10.79
C SER A 96 -3.82 -16.40 11.09
N GLU A 97 -2.51 -16.36 11.36
CA GLU A 97 -1.72 -15.15 11.15
C GLU A 97 -1.86 -14.63 9.69
N ARG A 98 -1.51 -13.35 9.50
CA ARG A 98 -1.55 -12.70 8.19
C ARG A 98 -0.17 -12.80 7.53
N GLU A 99 -0.11 -13.58 6.47
CA GLU A 99 1.02 -13.55 5.53
C GLU A 99 1.08 -12.19 4.80
N ASP A 100 2.26 -11.80 4.32
CA ASP A 100 2.48 -10.50 3.67
C ASP A 100 1.39 -10.17 2.62
N PRO A 101 0.56 -9.13 2.86
CA PRO A 101 -0.57 -8.80 2.00
C PRO A 101 -0.18 -8.02 0.74
N SER A 102 1.09 -7.73 0.52
CA SER A 102 1.62 -7.00 -0.64
C SER A 102 1.29 -7.68 -1.98
N GLU A 103 1.30 -6.89 -3.04
CA GLU A 103 1.25 -7.39 -4.41
C GLU A 103 2.66 -7.52 -4.97
N LEU A 104 2.87 -8.49 -5.86
CA LEU A 104 4.08 -8.61 -6.67
C LEU A 104 3.70 -8.30 -8.12
N LEU A 105 4.40 -7.34 -8.72
CA LEU A 105 4.43 -7.16 -10.16
C LEU A 105 5.66 -7.90 -10.70
N ILE A 106 5.40 -9.01 -11.38
CA ILE A 106 6.42 -9.91 -11.92
C ILE A 106 6.56 -9.61 -13.40
N ILE A 107 7.75 -9.14 -13.81
CA ILE A 107 8.01 -8.50 -15.09
C ILE A 107 9.00 -9.35 -15.90
N HIS A 108 8.71 -9.57 -17.18
CA HIS A 108 9.68 -10.14 -18.10
C HIS A 108 10.91 -9.23 -18.18
N LYS A 109 12.14 -9.78 -18.07
CA LYS A 109 13.37 -8.96 -17.93
C LYS A 109 13.56 -7.97 -19.09
N ASP A 110 13.12 -8.33 -20.29
CA ASP A 110 13.15 -7.46 -21.47
C ASP A 110 12.11 -6.34 -21.43
N CYS A 111 11.15 -6.36 -20.51
CA CYS A 111 10.07 -5.37 -20.35
C CYS A 111 10.34 -4.37 -19.22
N VAL A 112 11.51 -4.45 -18.59
CA VAL A 112 11.88 -3.60 -17.45
C VAL A 112 12.37 -2.22 -17.92
N ASP A 113 11.90 -1.18 -17.24
CA ASP A 113 12.46 0.18 -17.27
C ASP A 113 12.42 0.78 -15.85
N ILE A 114 13.55 0.72 -15.14
CA ILE A 114 13.67 1.18 -13.75
C ILE A 114 13.39 2.68 -13.56
N LYS A 115 13.45 3.48 -14.63
CA LYS A 115 13.15 4.92 -14.59
C LYS A 115 11.67 5.18 -14.40
N LYS A 116 10.83 4.22 -14.77
CA LYS A 116 9.38 4.32 -14.67
C LYS A 116 8.94 3.79 -13.31
N ARG A 117 7.83 4.36 -12.80
CA ARG A 117 7.15 3.82 -11.63
C ARG A 117 6.71 2.38 -11.92
N LEU A 118 6.89 1.49 -10.95
CA LEU A 118 6.71 0.03 -11.09
C LEU A 118 7.69 -0.64 -12.07
N SER A 119 8.81 0.01 -12.40
CA SER A 119 9.91 -0.51 -13.23
C SER A 119 9.49 -1.15 -14.57
N LEU A 120 8.35 -0.76 -15.12
CA LEU A 120 7.77 -1.38 -16.31
C LEU A 120 7.78 -0.39 -17.48
N LYS A 121 8.14 -0.88 -18.68
CA LYS A 121 8.15 -0.08 -19.91
C LYS A 121 6.81 0.61 -20.18
N HIS A 122 6.87 1.65 -21.00
CA HIS A 122 5.67 2.37 -21.47
C HIS A 122 4.80 1.45 -22.34
N ASN A 123 3.48 1.53 -22.19
CA ASN A 123 2.49 0.72 -22.93
C ASN A 123 2.67 -0.81 -22.79
N ALA A 124 3.25 -1.28 -21.69
CA ALA A 124 3.38 -2.70 -21.43
C ALA A 124 2.03 -3.34 -21.06
N THR A 125 1.84 -4.60 -21.46
CA THR A 125 0.63 -5.40 -21.17
C THR A 125 0.77 -6.14 -19.85
N VAL A 126 -0.16 -5.88 -18.92
CA VAL A 126 -0.20 -6.46 -17.58
C VAL A 126 -1.34 -7.48 -17.43
N GLY A 127 -0.98 -8.72 -17.11
CA GLY A 127 -1.93 -9.81 -16.88
C GLY A 127 -2.54 -9.79 -15.47
N THR A 128 -3.84 -9.50 -15.38
CA THR A 128 -4.63 -9.65 -14.14
C THR A 128 -6.14 -9.65 -14.44
N SER A 129 -6.90 -10.60 -13.88
CA SER A 129 -8.38 -10.56 -13.94
C SER A 129 -9.01 -9.81 -12.76
N SER A 130 -8.23 -9.13 -11.92
CA SER A 130 -8.75 -8.40 -10.75
C SER A 130 -9.05 -6.95 -11.09
N ASN A 131 -10.34 -6.57 -11.10
CA ASN A 131 -10.78 -5.18 -11.31
C ASN A 131 -10.14 -4.20 -10.31
N ARG A 132 -9.99 -4.63 -9.05
CA ARG A 132 -9.29 -3.87 -8.00
C ARG A 132 -7.85 -3.51 -8.39
N ARG A 133 -7.11 -4.47 -8.96
CA ARG A 133 -5.72 -4.24 -9.39
C ARG A 133 -5.68 -3.37 -10.64
N LYS A 134 -6.57 -3.62 -11.62
CA LYS A 134 -6.67 -2.81 -12.85
C LYS A 134 -6.91 -1.34 -12.52
N ALA A 135 -7.94 -1.02 -11.73
CA ALA A 135 -8.28 0.35 -11.38
C ALA A 135 -7.13 1.08 -10.67
N GLN A 136 -6.51 0.43 -9.68
CA GLN A 136 -5.44 1.05 -8.91
C GLN A 136 -4.13 1.20 -9.71
N ILE A 137 -3.73 0.18 -10.48
CA ILE A 137 -2.49 0.28 -11.27
C ILE A 137 -2.67 1.27 -12.43
N SER A 138 -3.83 1.30 -13.09
CA SER A 138 -4.15 2.32 -14.11
C SER A 138 -4.12 3.73 -13.55
N ALA A 139 -4.54 3.90 -12.29
CA ALA A 139 -4.42 5.18 -11.61
C ALA A 139 -2.96 5.61 -11.40
N LEU A 140 -2.02 4.67 -11.18
CA LEU A 140 -0.59 4.97 -11.05
C LEU A 140 0.13 5.11 -12.40
N ARG A 141 -0.28 4.29 -13.38
CA ARG A 141 0.35 4.11 -14.69
C ARG A 141 -0.76 4.03 -15.76
N PRO A 142 -1.35 5.19 -16.14
CA PRO A 142 -2.46 5.24 -17.09
C PRO A 142 -2.08 4.82 -18.51
N ASP A 143 -0.80 4.61 -18.76
CA ASP A 143 -0.28 4.13 -20.04
C ASP A 143 -0.25 2.61 -20.18
N LEU A 144 -0.47 1.83 -19.11
CA LEU A 144 -0.40 0.37 -19.19
C LEU A 144 -1.67 -0.24 -19.79
N GLU A 145 -1.49 -1.34 -20.51
CA GLU A 145 -2.58 -2.15 -21.06
C GLU A 145 -2.86 -3.34 -20.13
N PHE A 146 -4.12 -3.80 -20.05
CA PHE A 146 -4.51 -4.88 -19.15
C PHE A 146 -5.27 -6.00 -19.84
N ASP A 147 -4.81 -7.22 -19.64
CA ASP A 147 -5.45 -8.44 -20.15
C ASP A 147 -5.81 -9.44 -19.04
N ASP A 148 -6.84 -10.25 -19.31
CA ASP A 148 -7.40 -11.19 -18.34
C ASP A 148 -6.50 -12.41 -18.12
N LEU A 149 -5.84 -12.44 -16.95
CA LEU A 149 -5.04 -13.58 -16.53
C LEU A 149 -5.81 -14.54 -15.62
N ARG A 150 -5.89 -15.82 -16.02
CA ARG A 150 -6.54 -16.93 -15.31
C ARG A 150 -5.68 -18.18 -15.18
N GLY A 151 -6.07 -19.04 -14.24
CA GLY A 151 -5.37 -20.28 -13.88
C GLY A 151 -4.93 -20.26 -12.42
N ASN A 152 -4.37 -21.38 -11.96
CA ASN A 152 -3.63 -21.42 -10.70
C ASN A 152 -2.28 -20.68 -10.84
N LEU A 153 -1.51 -20.55 -9.75
CA LEU A 153 -0.24 -19.80 -9.78
C LEU A 153 0.74 -20.35 -10.83
N GLN A 154 0.87 -21.68 -10.94
CA GLN A 154 1.75 -22.33 -11.90
C GLN A 154 1.38 -21.99 -13.34
N THR A 155 0.09 -22.12 -13.69
CA THR A 155 -0.40 -21.78 -15.04
C THR A 155 -0.19 -20.30 -15.35
N ARG A 156 -0.39 -19.41 -14.38
CA ARG A 156 -0.19 -17.97 -14.57
C ARG A 156 1.29 -17.63 -14.80
N MET A 157 2.19 -18.21 -14.01
CA MET A 157 3.63 -18.05 -14.21
C MET A 157 4.07 -18.62 -15.56
N GLN A 158 3.51 -19.77 -15.99
CA GLN A 158 3.83 -20.33 -17.29
C GLN A 158 3.39 -19.40 -18.42
N LYS A 159 2.19 -18.79 -18.34
CA LYS A 159 1.75 -17.80 -19.34
C LYS A 159 2.69 -16.59 -19.45
N LEU A 160 3.27 -16.15 -18.33
CA LEU A 160 4.30 -15.11 -18.35
C LEU A 160 5.61 -15.62 -18.98
N ARG A 161 6.04 -16.85 -18.68
CA ARG A 161 7.22 -17.47 -19.33
C ARG A 161 7.01 -17.67 -20.84
N ASP A 162 5.78 -17.92 -21.25
CA ASP A 162 5.38 -18.07 -22.65
C ASP A 162 5.16 -16.70 -23.35
N GLU A 163 5.58 -15.59 -22.71
CA GLU A 163 5.53 -14.23 -23.25
C GLU A 163 4.11 -13.76 -23.66
N GLN A 164 3.05 -14.30 -23.02
CA GLN A 164 1.68 -13.84 -23.26
C GLN A 164 1.37 -12.48 -22.63
N TYR A 165 2.23 -12.01 -21.74
CA TYR A 165 2.13 -10.74 -21.02
C TYR A 165 3.54 -10.19 -20.79
N ASP A 166 3.68 -8.87 -20.72
CA ASP A 166 4.95 -8.24 -20.32
C ASP A 166 5.18 -8.36 -18.81
N ALA A 167 4.09 -8.33 -18.05
CA ALA A 167 4.11 -8.52 -16.60
C ALA A 167 2.80 -9.14 -16.11
N ILE A 168 2.81 -9.74 -14.91
CA ILE A 168 1.60 -10.19 -14.22
C ILE A 168 1.59 -9.71 -12.77
N VAL A 169 0.40 -9.60 -12.19
CA VAL A 169 0.24 -9.20 -10.78
C VAL A 169 -0.27 -10.36 -9.94
N LEU A 170 0.47 -10.74 -8.90
CA LEU A 170 0.13 -11.84 -7.98
C LEU A 170 0.24 -11.39 -6.52
N ALA A 171 -0.50 -12.03 -5.63
CA ALA A 171 -0.39 -11.72 -4.20
C ALA A 171 0.89 -12.37 -3.66
N LYS A 172 1.72 -11.60 -2.94
CA LYS A 172 2.99 -12.09 -2.38
C LYS A 172 2.80 -13.33 -1.52
N ALA A 173 1.79 -13.31 -0.64
CA ALA A 173 1.42 -14.46 0.18
C ALA A 173 1.21 -15.77 -0.61
N GLY A 174 0.70 -15.71 -1.83
CA GLY A 174 0.52 -16.92 -2.65
C GLY A 174 1.84 -17.52 -3.13
N ILE A 175 2.79 -16.66 -3.49
CA ILE A 175 4.13 -17.04 -3.96
C ILE A 175 4.99 -17.54 -2.80
N SER A 176 5.01 -16.80 -1.68
CA SER A 176 5.80 -17.14 -0.49
C SER A 176 5.45 -18.52 0.06
N ARG A 177 4.15 -18.84 0.18
CA ARG A 177 3.67 -20.10 0.75
C ARG A 177 4.21 -21.33 0.04
N ILE A 178 4.23 -21.31 -1.30
CA ILE A 178 4.66 -22.45 -2.09
C ILE A 178 6.13 -22.35 -2.52
N GLU A 179 6.87 -21.37 -1.99
CA GLU A 179 8.28 -21.10 -2.33
C GLU A 179 8.52 -21.09 -3.85
N MET A 180 7.60 -20.46 -4.58
CA MET A 180 7.61 -20.52 -6.05
C MET A 180 8.81 -19.76 -6.61
N ASP A 181 9.62 -20.44 -7.41
CA ASP A 181 10.76 -19.84 -8.10
C ASP A 181 10.28 -18.84 -9.18
N ILE A 182 10.70 -17.60 -9.00
CA ILE A 182 10.44 -16.46 -9.87
C ILE A 182 11.74 -15.74 -10.27
N SER A 183 12.91 -16.37 -10.07
CA SER A 183 14.23 -15.79 -10.33
C SER A 183 14.50 -15.48 -11.81
N ASP A 184 13.74 -16.09 -12.71
CA ASP A 184 13.74 -15.80 -14.15
C ASP A 184 13.28 -14.37 -14.46
N PHE A 185 12.53 -13.73 -13.55
CA PHE A 185 11.86 -12.44 -13.75
C PHE A 185 12.48 -11.31 -12.94
N HIS A 186 12.16 -10.08 -13.32
CA HIS A 186 12.29 -8.92 -12.44
C HIS A 186 11.03 -8.81 -11.58
N VAL A 187 11.18 -8.47 -10.30
CA VAL A 187 10.06 -8.42 -9.36
C VAL A 187 10.04 -7.06 -8.68
N GLU A 188 8.94 -6.34 -8.84
CA GLU A 188 8.61 -5.20 -8.00
C GLU A 188 7.64 -5.65 -6.92
N GLU A 189 8.04 -5.52 -5.66
CA GLU A 189 7.15 -5.67 -4.53
C GLU A 189 6.42 -4.36 -4.30
N ILE A 190 5.08 -4.41 -4.30
CA ILE A 190 4.23 -3.24 -4.17
C ILE A 190 3.55 -3.26 -2.80
N PRO A 191 3.87 -2.29 -1.91
CA PRO A 191 3.35 -2.26 -0.55
C PRO A 191 1.82 -2.17 -0.50
N PRO A 192 1.17 -2.64 0.59
CA PRO A 192 -0.29 -2.62 0.74
C PRO A 192 -0.90 -1.22 0.74
N VAL A 193 -0.10 -0.19 1.04
CA VAL A 193 -0.51 1.21 1.05
C VAL A 193 -0.36 1.88 -0.32
N GLU A 194 0.36 1.26 -1.26
CA GLU A 194 0.44 1.73 -2.65
C GLU A 194 -0.66 1.11 -3.51
N ILE A 195 -0.82 -0.21 -3.46
CA ILE A 195 -1.94 -0.93 -4.07
C ILE A 195 -2.71 -1.63 -2.95
N ILE A 196 -3.85 -1.07 -2.59
CA ILE A 196 -4.67 -1.55 -1.48
C ILE A 196 -5.14 -2.98 -1.81
N PRO A 197 -4.74 -3.98 -0.99
CA PRO A 197 -5.03 -5.39 -1.24
C PRO A 197 -6.52 -5.71 -1.13
N ALA A 198 -6.88 -6.91 -1.58
CA ALA A 198 -8.23 -7.43 -1.33
C ALA A 198 -8.43 -7.62 0.19
N PRO A 199 -9.64 -7.38 0.71
CA PRO A 199 -9.97 -7.66 2.11
C PRO A 199 -9.54 -9.07 2.53
N ALA A 200 -8.88 -9.17 3.68
CA ALA A 200 -8.30 -10.37 4.27
C ALA A 200 -7.24 -11.09 3.40
N GLN A 201 -6.61 -10.42 2.43
CA GLN A 201 -5.46 -10.97 1.72
C GLN A 201 -4.34 -11.32 2.69
N GLY A 202 -3.77 -12.51 2.51
CA GLY A 202 -2.73 -13.07 3.38
C GLY A 202 -3.27 -13.95 4.51
N VAL A 203 -4.57 -13.91 4.82
CA VAL A 203 -5.16 -14.69 5.93
C VAL A 203 -5.82 -15.98 5.42
N LEU A 204 -5.68 -17.07 6.18
CA LEU A 204 -6.47 -18.29 6.00
C LEU A 204 -7.67 -18.28 6.94
N ALA A 205 -8.81 -18.73 6.43
CA ALA A 205 -10.03 -18.92 7.19
C ALA A 205 -10.34 -20.41 7.33
N ILE A 206 -10.64 -20.83 8.57
CA ILE A 206 -11.05 -22.19 8.91
C ILE A 206 -12.57 -22.18 9.10
N GLN A 207 -13.30 -22.75 8.14
CA GLN A 207 -14.76 -22.82 8.13
C GLN A 207 -15.24 -24.16 8.68
N ILE A 208 -16.27 -24.15 9.53
CA ILE A 208 -16.90 -25.33 10.11
C ILE A 208 -18.42 -25.20 10.08
N ARG A 209 -19.13 -26.28 10.44
CA ARG A 209 -20.56 -26.22 10.75
C ARG A 209 -20.81 -25.44 12.05
N GLU A 210 -21.80 -24.55 12.02
CA GLU A 210 -22.20 -23.73 13.16
C GLU A 210 -22.63 -24.55 14.39
N VAL A 211 -23.22 -25.72 14.15
CA VAL A 211 -23.69 -26.63 15.20
C VAL A 211 -22.56 -27.34 15.95
N ASP A 212 -21.34 -27.38 15.39
CA ASP A 212 -20.21 -28.13 15.96
C ASP A 212 -19.48 -27.28 17.02
N LYS A 213 -20.12 -27.10 18.18
CA LYS A 213 -19.58 -26.28 19.28
C LYS A 213 -18.34 -26.89 19.92
N GLU A 214 -18.20 -28.21 19.91
CA GLU A 214 -16.99 -28.89 20.40
C GLU A 214 -15.80 -28.56 19.49
N LEU A 215 -15.97 -28.67 18.16
CA LEU A 215 -14.95 -28.30 17.18
C LEU A 215 -14.61 -26.82 17.26
N PHE A 216 -15.61 -25.94 17.37
CA PHE A 216 -15.38 -24.51 17.53
C PHE A 216 -14.44 -24.20 18.71
N ALA A 217 -14.72 -24.79 19.88
CA ALA A 217 -13.91 -24.60 21.09
C ALA A 217 -12.48 -25.16 20.91
N ALA A 218 -12.34 -26.31 20.26
CA ALA A 218 -11.03 -26.93 20.01
C ALA A 218 -10.16 -26.16 19.01
N LEU A 219 -10.76 -25.37 18.10
CA LEU A 219 -10.04 -24.55 17.12
C LEU A 219 -9.58 -23.19 17.67
N GLN A 220 -10.06 -22.75 18.83
CA GLN A 220 -9.71 -21.43 19.38
C GLN A 220 -8.21 -21.23 19.65
N PRO A 221 -7.41 -22.23 20.06
CA PRO A 221 -5.96 -22.08 20.13
C PRO A 221 -5.28 -21.74 18.80
N LEU A 222 -5.92 -22.03 17.67
CA LEU A 222 -5.42 -21.66 16.34
C LEU A 222 -5.89 -20.27 15.88
N ASN A 223 -6.89 -19.69 16.55
CA ASN A 223 -7.48 -18.43 16.14
C ASN A 223 -6.60 -17.25 16.54
N ASN A 224 -6.15 -16.48 15.56
CA ASN A 224 -5.48 -15.21 15.81
C ASN A 224 -6.52 -14.09 16.00
N ASN A 225 -6.85 -13.77 17.26
CA ASN A 225 -7.86 -12.76 17.61
C ASN A 225 -7.50 -11.34 17.12
N GLU A 226 -6.22 -10.99 17.10
CA GLU A 226 -5.77 -9.67 16.64
C GLU A 226 -5.96 -9.52 15.13
N VAL A 227 -5.58 -10.55 14.37
CA VAL A 227 -5.82 -10.61 12.93
C VAL A 227 -7.32 -10.65 12.63
N ALA A 228 -8.10 -11.44 13.38
CA ALA A 228 -9.55 -11.51 13.25
C ALA A 228 -10.21 -10.13 13.41
N THR A 229 -9.80 -9.37 14.44
CA THR A 229 -10.32 -8.02 14.70
C THR A 229 -9.92 -7.05 13.59
N THR A 230 -8.66 -7.14 13.13
CA THR A 230 -8.13 -6.26 12.07
C THR A 230 -8.85 -6.48 10.74
N ILE A 231 -8.98 -7.73 10.29
CA ILE A 231 -9.66 -8.03 9.02
C ILE A 231 -11.18 -7.90 9.11
N ALA A 232 -11.77 -7.87 10.31
CA ALA A 232 -13.19 -7.58 10.48
C ALA A 232 -13.54 -6.18 9.96
N VAL A 233 -12.65 -5.19 10.14
CA VAL A 233 -12.78 -3.85 9.53
C VAL A 233 -12.87 -3.97 8.01
N GLU A 234 -11.90 -4.66 7.41
CA GLU A 234 -11.81 -4.83 5.95
C GLU A 234 -13.04 -5.53 5.38
N ARG A 235 -13.53 -6.56 6.08
CA ARG A 235 -14.70 -7.35 5.67
C ARG A 235 -16.02 -6.62 5.91
N LEU A 236 -16.12 -5.79 6.95
CA LEU A 236 -17.28 -4.95 7.20
C LEU A 236 -17.40 -3.86 6.13
N VAL A 237 -16.28 -3.24 5.75
CA VAL A 237 -16.23 -2.33 4.59
C VAL A 237 -16.74 -3.06 3.34
N LEU A 238 -16.14 -4.20 2.98
CA LEU A 238 -16.58 -4.99 1.81
C LEU A 238 -18.09 -5.31 1.85
N ASN A 239 -18.61 -5.66 3.03
CA ASN A 239 -20.01 -6.01 3.19
C ASN A 239 -20.97 -4.84 2.95
N LYS A 240 -20.60 -3.64 3.39
CA LYS A 240 -21.44 -2.44 3.25
C LYS A 240 -21.58 -1.95 1.82
N PHE A 241 -20.56 -2.17 0.99
CA PHE A 241 -20.61 -1.83 -0.44
C PHE A 241 -21.40 -2.85 -1.28
N ASP A 242 -22.02 -3.86 -0.66
CA ASP A 242 -22.60 -5.05 -1.31
C ASP A 242 -21.68 -5.62 -2.42
N ALA A 243 -20.39 -5.42 -2.20
CA ALA A 243 -19.35 -5.69 -3.17
C ALA A 243 -19.02 -7.19 -3.10
N GLY A 244 -19.28 -7.91 -4.19
CA GLY A 244 -18.73 -9.26 -4.36
C GLY A 244 -17.20 -9.22 -4.51
N CYS A 245 -16.55 -10.39 -4.54
CA CYS A 245 -15.09 -10.53 -4.74
C CYS A 245 -14.55 -9.90 -6.05
N HIS A 246 -15.44 -9.48 -6.97
CA HIS A 246 -15.10 -8.88 -8.27
C HIS A 246 -15.24 -7.36 -8.31
N ALA A 247 -15.74 -6.74 -7.25
CA ALA A 247 -15.76 -5.29 -7.15
C ALA A 247 -14.32 -4.73 -7.20
N PRO A 248 -14.09 -3.55 -7.82
CA PRO A 248 -12.81 -2.86 -7.78
C PRO A 248 -12.60 -2.20 -6.41
N LEU A 249 -12.65 -3.00 -5.34
CA LEU A 249 -12.57 -2.59 -3.95
C LEU A 249 -11.35 -3.24 -3.28
N GLY A 250 -10.46 -2.41 -2.76
CA GLY A 250 -9.42 -2.79 -1.82
C GLY A 250 -9.70 -2.24 -0.43
N CYS A 251 -9.41 -3.02 0.60
CA CYS A 251 -9.40 -2.52 1.98
C CYS A 251 -8.31 -3.24 2.77
N TYR A 252 -7.46 -2.46 3.42
CA TYR A 252 -6.36 -2.94 4.26
C TYR A 252 -6.42 -2.24 5.59
N CYS A 253 -6.41 -3.02 6.67
CA CYS A 253 -6.37 -2.55 8.03
C CYS A 253 -5.13 -3.14 8.72
N ARG A 254 -4.54 -2.36 9.61
CA ARG A 254 -3.54 -2.83 10.57
C ARG A 254 -3.76 -2.16 11.92
N LYS A 255 -3.29 -2.81 12.98
CA LYS A 255 -3.22 -2.19 14.31
C LYS A 255 -1.94 -1.37 14.42
N SER A 256 -2.04 -0.16 14.97
CA SER A 256 -0.93 0.76 15.21
C SER A 256 -1.07 1.37 16.60
N GLY A 257 -0.33 0.83 17.57
CA GLY A 257 -0.51 1.18 18.99
C GLY A 257 -1.92 0.81 19.49
N ASP A 258 -2.64 1.81 20.00
CA ASP A 258 -4.01 1.66 20.53
C ASP A 258 -5.10 1.94 19.47
N GLU A 259 -4.69 2.25 18.23
CA GLU A 259 -5.61 2.54 17.12
C GLU A 259 -5.53 1.51 16.00
N TYR A 260 -6.54 1.52 15.15
CA TYR A 260 -6.56 0.84 13.87
C TYR A 260 -6.38 1.87 12.75
N GLU A 261 -5.49 1.57 11.83
CA GLU A 261 -5.27 2.31 10.60
C GLU A 261 -5.85 1.53 9.45
N ALA A 262 -6.66 2.17 8.60
CA ALA A 262 -7.23 1.52 7.45
C ALA A 262 -7.19 2.39 6.18
N TRP A 263 -6.86 1.73 5.08
CA TRP A 263 -6.90 2.26 3.74
C TRP A 263 -8.01 1.58 2.97
N ALA A 264 -8.75 2.35 2.19
CA ALA A 264 -9.73 1.83 1.25
C ALA A 264 -9.51 2.47 -0.12
N SER A 265 -9.71 1.68 -1.17
CA SER A 265 -9.69 2.11 -2.56
C SER A 265 -10.92 1.54 -3.25
N ILE A 266 -11.78 2.39 -3.81
CA ILE A 266 -13.04 1.98 -4.44
C ILE A 266 -13.22 2.71 -5.76
N ALA A 267 -13.56 1.97 -6.81
CA ALA A 267 -13.97 2.50 -8.10
C ALA A 267 -15.35 1.95 -8.48
N ASP A 268 -16.00 2.54 -9.50
CA ASP A 268 -17.26 2.00 -10.03
C ASP A 268 -16.98 0.81 -10.95
N THR A 269 -16.01 0.95 -11.86
CA THR A 269 -15.52 -0.11 -12.75
C THR A 269 -14.00 -0.29 -12.67
N SER A 270 -13.44 -1.25 -13.43
CA SER A 270 -11.98 -1.43 -13.53
C SER A 270 -11.26 -0.29 -14.24
N GLU A 271 -11.98 0.51 -15.03
CA GLU A 271 -11.43 1.59 -15.86
C GLU A 271 -11.52 2.96 -15.18
N ASP A 272 -12.31 3.07 -14.10
CA ASP A 272 -12.49 4.33 -13.39
C ASP A 272 -11.33 4.61 -12.43
N PHE A 273 -10.96 5.88 -12.31
CA PHE A 273 -10.00 6.32 -11.32
C PHE A 273 -10.56 6.04 -9.91
N PRO A 274 -9.85 5.31 -9.03
CA PRO A 274 -10.36 4.93 -7.72
C PRO A 274 -10.35 6.11 -6.76
N ASP A 275 -11.41 6.22 -5.97
CA ASP A 275 -11.41 7.03 -4.76
C ASP A 275 -10.63 6.29 -3.68
N ARG A 276 -9.79 7.02 -2.95
CA ARG A 276 -8.98 6.47 -1.87
C ARG A 276 -9.12 7.29 -0.60
N VAL A 277 -9.15 6.59 0.53
CA VAL A 277 -9.12 7.22 1.85
C VAL A 277 -8.19 6.45 2.78
N TYR A 278 -7.56 7.19 3.68
CA TYR A 278 -6.84 6.69 4.84
C TYR A 278 -7.49 7.27 6.08
N LEU A 279 -7.90 6.41 7.01
CA LEU A 279 -8.51 6.80 8.28
C LEU A 279 -7.89 6.02 9.43
N ARG A 280 -7.95 6.62 10.61
CA ARG A 280 -7.58 5.99 11.89
C ARG A 280 -8.68 6.14 12.91
N ASP A 281 -8.84 5.12 13.74
CA ASP A 281 -9.80 5.11 14.83
C ASP A 281 -9.42 4.04 15.87
N ALA A 282 -9.63 4.33 17.16
CA ALA A 282 -9.47 3.35 18.24
C ALA A 282 -10.51 2.21 18.18
N ASP A 283 -11.70 2.48 17.60
CA ASP A 283 -12.77 1.50 17.46
C ASP A 283 -12.81 0.94 16.02
N PRO A 284 -12.55 -0.36 15.81
CA PRO A 284 -12.53 -0.96 14.48
C PRO A 284 -13.89 -0.92 13.76
N ASN A 285 -15.01 -1.01 14.50
CA ASN A 285 -16.34 -0.94 13.88
C ASN A 285 -16.64 0.49 13.43
N ARG A 286 -16.33 1.48 14.28
CA ARG A 286 -16.47 2.90 13.91
C ARG A 286 -15.58 3.26 12.72
N LEU A 287 -14.37 2.70 12.65
CA LEU A 287 -13.48 2.88 11.50
C LEU A 287 -14.14 2.43 10.20
N ALA A 288 -14.72 1.24 10.17
CA ALA A 288 -15.41 0.71 8.99
C ALA A 288 -16.62 1.57 8.58
N GLU A 289 -17.41 2.06 9.55
CA GLU A 289 -18.53 2.99 9.28
C GLU A 289 -18.05 4.31 8.69
N ARG A 290 -16.98 4.88 9.24
CA ARG A 290 -16.38 6.12 8.73
C ARG A 290 -15.81 5.93 7.34
N ILE A 291 -15.16 4.80 7.04
CA ILE A 291 -14.71 4.49 5.69
C ILE A 291 -15.92 4.46 4.75
N PHE A 292 -16.97 3.72 5.09
CA PHE A 292 -18.16 3.61 4.25
C PHE A 292 -18.80 4.98 3.97
N SER A 293 -18.91 5.85 4.98
CA SER A 293 -19.50 7.18 4.79
C SER A 293 -18.69 8.07 3.84
N LYS A 294 -17.37 7.86 3.73
CA LYS A 294 -16.52 8.56 2.75
C LYS A 294 -16.80 8.17 1.30
N TYR A 295 -17.65 7.20 1.01
CA TYR A 295 -18.07 6.87 -0.35
C TYR A 295 -19.60 6.93 -0.52
N ALA A 296 -20.31 7.53 0.44
CA ALA A 296 -21.72 7.81 0.28
C ALA A 296 -21.94 8.77 -0.91
N LYS A 297 -23.02 8.56 -1.67
CA LYS A 297 -23.33 9.35 -2.87
C LYS A 297 -23.56 10.83 -2.57
N ASP A 298 -23.98 11.14 -1.37
CA ASP A 298 -24.24 12.48 -0.84
C ASP A 298 -23.09 13.01 0.03
N ARG A 299 -21.91 12.37 -0.01
CA ARG A 299 -20.74 12.87 0.71
C ARG A 299 -20.40 14.28 0.25
N LYS A 300 -20.05 15.13 1.20
CA LYS A 300 -19.52 16.47 0.90
C LYS A 300 -18.03 16.39 0.57
N LEU A 301 -17.63 17.18 -0.41
CA LEU A 301 -16.25 17.35 -0.87
C LEU A 301 -15.97 18.85 -0.97
N PRO A 302 -14.70 19.26 -0.89
CA PRO A 302 -14.37 20.67 -1.04
C PRO A 302 -14.56 21.09 -2.50
N GLN A 303 -14.89 22.36 -2.73
CA GLN A 303 -14.94 22.88 -4.11
C GLN A 303 -13.55 23.21 -4.66
N SER A 304 -12.61 23.54 -3.78
CA SER A 304 -11.30 24.05 -4.16
C SER A 304 -10.21 23.65 -3.16
N VAL A 305 -9.01 23.41 -3.69
CA VAL A 305 -7.82 23.08 -2.91
C VAL A 305 -6.67 23.97 -3.35
N PHE A 306 -6.05 24.65 -2.40
CA PHE A 306 -4.76 25.31 -2.58
C PHE A 306 -3.64 24.34 -2.20
N ILE A 307 -2.53 24.38 -2.94
CA ILE A 307 -1.32 23.66 -2.57
C ILE A 307 -0.08 24.51 -2.83
N SER A 308 0.81 24.59 -1.83
CA SER A 308 2.01 25.43 -1.86
C SER A 308 3.16 24.84 -2.70
N ARG A 309 2.82 24.33 -3.90
CA ARG A 309 3.75 23.91 -4.96
C ARG A 309 3.02 23.90 -6.30
N GLU A 310 3.79 23.88 -7.38
CA GLU A 310 3.26 23.53 -8.70
C GLU A 310 2.74 22.09 -8.73
N VAL A 311 1.67 21.87 -9.50
CA VAL A 311 1.03 20.56 -9.69
C VAL A 311 0.95 20.26 -11.18
N ASP A 312 1.53 19.14 -11.59
CA ASP A 312 1.38 18.62 -12.95
C ASP A 312 -0.07 18.16 -13.17
N GLU A 313 -0.68 18.56 -14.29
CA GLU A 313 -2.09 18.23 -14.61
C GLU A 313 -2.35 16.72 -14.76
N ASN A 314 -1.32 15.94 -15.09
CA ASN A 314 -1.38 14.48 -15.23
C ASN A 314 -1.00 13.75 -13.93
N SER A 315 -0.58 14.48 -12.89
CA SER A 315 -0.26 13.94 -11.57
C SER A 315 -1.41 13.11 -10.99
N TYR A 316 -1.09 12.21 -10.06
CA TYR A 316 -2.13 11.43 -9.38
C TYR A 316 -3.09 12.36 -8.63
N PHE A 317 -2.54 13.38 -7.95
CA PHE A 317 -3.31 14.35 -7.18
C PHE A 317 -4.25 15.16 -8.08
N ALA A 318 -3.78 15.67 -9.22
CA ALA A 318 -4.60 16.42 -10.16
C ALA A 318 -5.76 15.59 -10.71
N ARG A 319 -5.49 14.36 -11.15
CA ARG A 319 -6.54 13.46 -11.66
C ARG A 319 -7.55 13.07 -10.59
N ALA A 320 -7.10 12.87 -9.35
CA ALA A 320 -7.98 12.58 -8.22
C ALA A 320 -8.95 13.73 -7.91
N MET A 321 -8.46 14.97 -7.90
CA MET A 321 -9.30 16.17 -7.70
C MET A 321 -10.24 16.41 -8.89
N ALA A 322 -9.72 16.26 -10.12
CA ALA A 322 -10.48 16.46 -11.35
C ALA A 322 -11.70 15.51 -11.45
N LYS A 323 -11.56 14.25 -10.98
CA LYS A 323 -12.69 13.29 -10.91
C LYS A 323 -13.91 13.87 -10.19
N HIS A 324 -13.69 14.70 -9.17
CA HIS A 324 -14.76 15.29 -8.35
C HIS A 324 -15.02 16.77 -8.65
N ASN A 325 -14.49 17.29 -9.77
CA ASN A 325 -14.56 18.69 -10.16
C ASN A 325 -14.01 19.67 -9.10
N ILE A 326 -12.98 19.24 -8.37
CA ILE A 326 -12.32 20.07 -7.36
C ILE A 326 -11.25 20.91 -8.05
N SER A 327 -11.33 22.23 -7.97
CA SER A 327 -10.34 23.12 -8.60
C SER A 327 -9.05 23.16 -7.79
N ILE A 328 -7.89 23.10 -8.45
CA ILE A 328 -6.59 23.20 -7.80
C ILE A 328 -5.97 24.57 -8.07
N GLU A 329 -5.55 25.23 -7.00
CA GLU A 329 -4.69 26.43 -7.01
C GLU A 329 -3.30 26.02 -6.54
N GLY A 330 -2.41 25.70 -7.48
CA GLY A 330 -1.01 25.33 -7.19
C GLY A 330 -0.07 26.49 -7.46
N ARG A 331 0.72 26.90 -6.46
CA ARG A 331 1.86 27.82 -6.64
C ARG A 331 2.94 27.59 -5.59
N SER A 332 4.21 27.75 -5.97
CA SER A 332 5.31 27.78 -4.99
C SER A 332 5.30 29.09 -4.20
N LEU A 333 5.51 29.03 -2.87
CA LEU A 333 5.68 30.21 -2.01
C LEU A 333 7.15 30.41 -1.59
N ILE A 334 8.03 29.63 -2.19
CA ILE A 334 9.46 29.62 -1.93
C ILE A 334 10.23 29.49 -3.25
N LYS A 335 11.45 30.01 -3.25
CA LYS A 335 12.45 29.79 -4.29
C LYS A 335 13.57 28.91 -3.75
N ILE A 336 14.12 28.06 -4.60
CA ILE A 336 15.21 27.15 -4.25
C ILE A 336 16.44 27.50 -5.10
N PHE A 337 17.57 27.72 -4.45
CA PHE A 337 18.83 28.06 -5.10
C PHE A 337 19.91 27.02 -4.80
N PRO A 338 20.70 26.57 -5.80
CA PRO A 338 21.83 25.69 -5.55
C PRO A 338 22.93 26.42 -4.77
N ILE A 339 23.50 25.76 -3.77
CA ILE A 339 24.60 26.34 -2.96
C ILE A 339 25.97 26.02 -3.57
N ILE A 340 26.09 24.80 -4.11
CA ILE A 340 27.33 24.32 -4.71
C ILE A 340 27.08 24.01 -6.18
N ASN A 341 28.08 24.29 -7.01
CA ASN A 341 28.05 24.02 -8.46
C ASN A 341 29.06 22.93 -8.86
N LYS A 342 29.87 22.44 -7.92
CA LYS A 342 30.84 21.36 -8.13
C LYS A 342 31.00 20.56 -6.85
N LEU A 343 30.94 19.23 -6.97
CA LEU A 343 31.17 18.31 -5.87
C LEU A 343 32.61 17.78 -5.94
N ASP A 344 33.33 17.80 -4.82
CA ASP A 344 34.65 17.18 -4.74
C ASP A 344 34.51 15.64 -4.80
N PRO A 345 35.05 14.97 -5.85
CA PRO A 345 34.95 13.51 -5.97
C PRO A 345 35.59 12.74 -4.81
N PHE A 346 36.55 13.32 -4.09
CA PHE A 346 37.19 12.65 -2.95
C PHE A 346 36.24 12.42 -1.78
N ILE A 347 35.22 13.27 -1.62
CA ILE A 347 34.20 13.12 -0.57
C ILE A 347 33.43 11.81 -0.77
N LEU A 348 33.20 11.41 -2.02
CA LEU A 348 32.38 10.24 -2.38
C LEU A 348 33.14 8.90 -2.34
N LYS A 349 34.47 8.93 -2.30
CA LYS A 349 35.31 7.72 -2.49
C LYS A 349 35.07 6.63 -1.43
N HIS A 350 34.68 7.03 -0.23
CA HIS A 350 34.52 6.15 0.94
C HIS A 350 33.11 6.24 1.54
N VAL A 351 32.11 6.60 0.73
CA VAL A 351 30.71 6.69 1.18
C VAL A 351 30.02 5.35 0.99
N ASP A 352 29.55 4.78 2.10
CA ASP A 352 28.79 3.53 2.11
C ASP A 352 27.32 3.81 1.79
N TRP A 353 26.77 4.89 2.35
CA TRP A 353 25.37 5.28 2.21
C TRP A 353 25.20 6.76 1.84
N ILE A 354 24.27 7.05 0.95
CA ILE A 354 23.73 8.40 0.73
C ILE A 354 22.26 8.37 1.12
N ILE A 355 21.81 9.28 1.99
CA ILE A 355 20.39 9.39 2.33
C ILE A 355 19.84 10.77 2.00
N PHE A 356 18.72 10.79 1.28
CA PHE A 356 18.03 11.99 0.84
C PHE A 356 16.76 12.22 1.63
N SER A 357 16.65 13.40 2.25
CA SER A 357 15.45 13.81 2.98
C SER A 357 14.37 14.47 2.12
N SER A 358 14.68 14.81 0.86
CA SER A 358 13.78 15.56 -0.03
C SER A 358 14.08 15.32 -1.51
N LYS A 359 13.06 15.52 -2.36
CA LYS A 359 13.16 15.52 -3.83
C LYS A 359 14.23 16.51 -4.33
N ASN A 360 14.20 17.73 -3.81
CA ASN A 360 15.16 18.79 -4.15
C ASN A 360 16.60 18.38 -3.81
N GLY A 361 16.81 17.67 -2.69
CA GLY A 361 18.13 17.15 -2.32
C GLY A 361 18.68 16.18 -3.36
N ILE A 362 17.82 15.33 -3.95
CA ILE A 362 18.19 14.40 -5.01
C ILE A 362 18.55 15.17 -6.27
N GLU A 363 17.65 16.05 -6.74
CA GLU A 363 17.85 16.79 -7.99
C GLU A 363 19.13 17.63 -7.94
N HIS A 364 19.31 18.45 -6.90
CA HIS A 364 20.50 19.29 -6.76
C HIS A 364 21.77 18.48 -6.57
N PHE A 365 21.73 17.31 -5.91
CA PHE A 365 22.92 16.47 -5.76
C PHE A 365 23.31 15.80 -7.08
N PHE A 366 22.36 15.23 -7.82
CA PHE A 366 22.66 14.52 -9.08
C PHE A 366 22.96 15.48 -10.23
N ASN A 367 22.46 16.71 -10.21
CA ASN A 367 22.86 17.77 -11.16
C ASN A 367 24.34 18.16 -11.02
N LEU A 368 25.02 17.78 -9.93
CA LEU A 368 26.47 17.93 -9.77
C LEU A 368 27.28 16.81 -10.44
N GLU A 369 26.60 15.88 -11.12
CA GLU A 369 27.18 14.70 -11.78
C GLU A 369 28.10 13.87 -10.86
N PRO A 370 27.59 13.41 -9.69
CA PRO A 370 28.40 12.74 -8.69
C PRO A 370 28.95 11.41 -9.21
N ARG A 371 30.26 11.18 -9.05
CA ARG A 371 30.89 9.90 -9.36
C ARG A 371 30.75 8.91 -8.21
N LEU A 372 29.62 8.20 -8.19
CA LEU A 372 29.30 7.23 -7.16
C LEU A 372 29.94 5.85 -7.43
N SER A 373 30.39 5.19 -6.37
CA SER A 373 30.78 3.77 -6.43
C SER A 373 29.54 2.90 -6.66
N LYS A 374 29.69 1.78 -7.39
CA LYS A 374 28.61 0.78 -7.54
C LYS A 374 28.20 0.14 -6.20
N LYS A 375 29.03 0.27 -5.15
CA LYS A 375 28.76 -0.25 -3.82
C LYS A 375 28.03 0.75 -2.91
N THR A 376 27.97 2.02 -3.30
CA THR A 376 27.31 3.06 -2.50
C THR A 376 25.81 2.84 -2.55
N LYS A 377 25.21 2.62 -1.39
CA LYS A 377 23.78 2.42 -1.23
C LYS A 377 23.04 3.77 -1.09
N ILE A 378 21.78 3.80 -1.49
CA ILE A 378 20.96 5.02 -1.45
C ILE A 378 19.71 4.79 -0.59
N GLY A 379 19.49 5.68 0.38
CA GLY A 379 18.28 5.76 1.18
C GLY A 379 17.41 6.96 0.78
N VAL A 380 16.10 6.79 0.82
CA VAL A 380 15.11 7.88 0.65
C VAL A 380 14.03 7.80 1.71
N ILE A 381 13.37 8.92 2.02
CA ILE A 381 12.35 8.97 3.08
C ILE A 381 11.02 8.34 2.64
N GLY A 382 10.71 8.32 1.34
CA GLY A 382 9.47 7.72 0.84
C GLY A 382 9.31 7.79 -0.67
N ARG A 383 8.17 7.30 -1.16
CA ARG A 383 7.90 7.06 -2.60
C ARG A 383 8.16 8.27 -3.50
N GLY A 384 7.74 9.47 -3.10
CA GLY A 384 7.96 10.66 -3.92
C GLY A 384 9.45 10.95 -4.17
N SER A 385 10.33 10.69 -3.20
CA SER A 385 11.77 10.83 -3.39
C SER A 385 12.35 9.69 -4.23
N GLU A 386 11.82 8.48 -4.08
CA GLU A 386 12.20 7.32 -4.90
C GLU A 386 11.90 7.52 -6.39
N GLU A 387 10.73 8.09 -6.73
CA GLU A 387 10.37 8.42 -8.11
C GLU A 387 11.35 9.39 -8.76
N VAL A 388 11.85 10.39 -8.01
CA VAL A 388 12.87 11.33 -8.50
C VAL A 388 14.21 10.63 -8.67
N LEU A 389 14.59 9.75 -7.74
CA LEU A 389 15.84 8.98 -7.82
C LEU A 389 15.88 8.10 -9.08
N ARG A 390 14.74 7.51 -9.47
CA ARG A 390 14.60 6.67 -10.67
C ARG A 390 14.93 7.41 -11.97
N LYS A 391 14.68 8.72 -12.04
CA LYS A 391 15.07 9.56 -13.20
C LYS A 391 16.59 9.55 -13.45
N TYR A 392 17.38 9.26 -12.42
CA TYR A 392 18.84 9.19 -12.45
C TYR A 392 19.40 7.75 -12.55
N ASP A 393 18.62 6.80 -13.07
CA ASP A 393 19.06 5.40 -13.24
C ASP A 393 19.44 4.72 -11.90
N ARG A 394 18.68 5.02 -10.84
CA ARG A 394 18.93 4.51 -9.49
C ARG A 394 17.62 4.08 -8.82
N VAL A 395 17.69 3.02 -8.03
CA VAL A 395 16.63 2.55 -7.13
C VAL A 395 17.17 2.66 -5.72
N ALA A 396 16.30 2.96 -4.75
CA ALA A 396 16.71 3.07 -3.36
C ALA A 396 16.97 1.67 -2.76
N ASP A 397 18.06 1.52 -2.03
CA ASP A 397 18.35 0.35 -1.18
C ASP A 397 17.57 0.41 0.14
N PHE A 398 17.10 1.60 0.52
CA PHE A 398 16.23 1.84 1.66
C PHE A 398 15.17 2.88 1.32
N SER A 399 13.91 2.58 1.61
CA SER A 399 12.79 3.52 1.47
C SER A 399 11.99 3.54 2.77
N GLY A 400 11.78 4.73 3.33
CA GLY A 400 11.00 4.93 4.57
C GLY A 400 9.48 4.87 4.39
N ASP A 401 8.98 4.55 3.19
CA ASP A 401 7.57 4.70 2.80
C ASP A 401 6.59 3.95 3.71
N SER A 402 6.98 2.77 4.24
CA SER A 402 6.14 1.96 5.13
C SER A 402 5.79 2.67 6.46
N GLU A 403 6.61 3.64 6.86
CA GLU A 403 6.42 4.44 8.08
C GLU A 403 5.69 5.76 7.81
N GLY A 404 5.30 6.00 6.56
CA GLY A 404 4.55 7.19 6.16
C GLY A 404 5.32 8.49 6.42
N ILE A 405 4.75 9.38 7.23
CA ILE A 405 5.36 10.67 7.61
C ILE A 405 6.16 10.63 8.92
N ASN A 406 6.34 9.46 9.55
CA ASN A 406 7.01 9.35 10.84
C ASN A 406 8.55 9.36 10.69
N MET A 407 9.11 10.56 10.55
CA MET A 407 10.54 10.76 10.30
C MET A 407 11.45 10.12 11.36
N ASP A 408 11.02 10.07 12.63
CA ASP A 408 11.81 9.48 13.71
C ASP A 408 11.94 7.96 13.55
N GLU A 409 10.86 7.27 13.19
CA GLU A 409 10.90 5.83 12.92
C GLU A 409 11.66 5.51 11.64
N ILE A 410 11.51 6.33 10.58
CA ILE A 410 12.31 6.20 9.35
C ILE A 410 13.81 6.34 9.68
N ALA A 411 14.17 7.33 10.48
CA ALA A 411 15.55 7.57 10.89
C ALA A 411 16.12 6.41 11.72
N LYS A 412 15.33 5.84 12.64
CA LYS A 412 15.72 4.65 13.42
C LYS A 412 15.98 3.43 12.52
N LYS A 413 15.02 3.09 11.64
CA LYS A 413 15.16 1.96 10.71
C LYS A 413 16.34 2.14 9.76
N PHE A 414 16.57 3.36 9.28
CA PHE A 414 17.76 3.63 8.47
C PHE A 414 19.05 3.45 9.27
N ALA A 415 19.09 3.92 10.52
CA ALA A 415 20.26 3.80 11.38
C ALA A 415 20.65 2.34 11.63
N GLU A 416 19.67 1.43 11.78
CA GLU A 416 19.93 -0.02 11.88
C GLU A 416 20.73 -0.58 10.70
N LEU A 417 20.60 0.01 9.51
CA LEU A 417 21.29 -0.42 8.28
C LEU A 417 22.63 0.31 8.03
N ALA A 418 22.75 1.54 8.53
CA ALA A 418 23.83 2.45 8.18
C ALA A 418 24.87 2.65 9.30
N ASN A 419 24.55 2.23 10.53
CA ASN A 419 25.43 2.41 11.68
C ASN A 419 26.83 1.78 11.48
N GLY A 420 27.87 2.50 11.88
CA GLY A 420 29.27 2.07 11.75
C GLY A 420 29.87 2.29 10.36
N GLY A 421 29.09 2.78 9.39
CA GLY A 421 29.56 3.17 8.06
C GLY A 421 29.83 4.67 7.92
N THR A 422 30.10 5.09 6.68
CA THR A 422 30.14 6.51 6.27
C THR A 422 28.85 6.88 5.55
N VAL A 423 28.10 7.82 6.13
CA VAL A 423 26.81 8.29 5.62
C VAL A 423 26.92 9.71 5.12
N LEU A 424 26.58 9.95 3.87
CA LEU A 424 26.51 11.26 3.25
C LEU A 424 25.06 11.73 3.16
N ILE A 425 24.80 12.98 3.55
CA ILE A 425 23.46 13.55 3.64
C ILE A 425 23.42 14.87 2.85
N PRO A 426 22.98 14.82 1.57
CA PRO A 426 22.68 16.02 0.79
C PRO A 426 21.40 16.66 1.33
N ARG A 427 21.47 17.93 1.72
CA ARG A 427 20.38 18.59 2.45
C ARG A 427 20.22 20.06 2.09
N ALA A 428 19.08 20.62 2.50
CA ALA A 428 18.93 22.08 2.57
C ALA A 428 19.91 22.64 3.60
N LYS A 429 20.39 23.87 3.38
CA LYS A 429 21.28 24.61 4.29
C LYS A 429 20.83 24.58 5.75
N GLU A 430 19.52 24.72 5.98
CA GLU A 430 18.90 24.86 7.30
C GLU A 430 17.86 23.75 7.56
N SER A 431 18.13 22.50 7.14
CA SER A 431 17.20 21.40 7.40
C SER A 431 17.23 20.92 8.86
N LEU A 432 16.21 20.18 9.29
CA LEU A 432 16.26 19.42 10.53
C LEU A 432 17.34 18.31 10.48
N GLU A 433 17.84 17.93 11.65
CA GLU A 433 18.91 16.94 11.81
C GLU A 433 18.41 15.57 12.34
N THR A 434 17.17 15.21 12.03
CA THR A 434 16.53 13.99 12.58
C THR A 434 17.30 12.71 12.25
N ILE A 435 17.79 12.57 11.01
CA ILE A 435 18.58 11.40 10.59
C ILE A 435 19.91 11.35 11.33
N GLN A 436 20.60 12.48 11.41
CA GLN A 436 21.90 12.62 12.06
C GLN A 436 21.82 12.21 13.52
N LYS A 437 20.75 12.62 14.21
CA LYS A 437 20.51 12.30 15.62
C LYS A 437 20.20 10.82 15.87
N ALA A 438 19.69 10.09 14.88
CA ALA A 438 19.40 8.67 14.99
C ALA A 438 20.62 7.76 14.75
N LEU A 439 21.65 8.26 14.06
CA LEU A 439 22.88 7.51 13.77
C LEU A 439 23.78 7.39 15.00
N SER A 440 24.49 6.26 15.10
CA SER A 440 25.40 6.00 16.22
C SER A 440 26.63 6.93 16.19
N PRO A 441 27.26 7.19 17.35
CA PRO A 441 28.49 8.00 17.41
C PRO A 441 29.67 7.46 16.59
N GLU A 442 29.66 6.17 16.26
CA GLU A 442 30.68 5.50 15.43
C GLU A 442 30.49 5.76 13.93
N THR A 443 29.30 6.23 13.55
CA THR A 443 28.96 6.51 12.14
C THR A 443 29.60 7.82 11.70
N LYS A 444 30.36 7.77 10.61
CA LYS A 444 30.94 8.98 10.03
C LYS A 444 29.90 9.71 9.18
N ILE A 445 29.43 10.86 9.66
CA ILE A 445 28.41 11.66 8.97
C ILE A 445 29.08 12.76 8.11
N ILE A 446 28.68 12.85 6.85
CA ILE A 446 29.10 13.90 5.91
C ILE A 446 27.87 14.69 5.49
N ASN A 447 27.67 15.88 6.04
CA ASN A 447 26.59 16.79 5.64
C ASN A 447 27.05 17.64 4.45
N ILE A 448 26.23 17.70 3.39
CA ILE A 448 26.48 18.58 2.24
C ILE A 448 25.26 19.46 2.00
N PRO A 449 25.33 20.77 2.28
CA PRO A 449 24.28 21.70 1.88
C PRO A 449 24.33 21.85 0.35
N VAL A 450 23.30 21.36 -0.34
CA VAL A 450 23.23 21.37 -1.82
C VAL A 450 22.28 22.45 -2.35
N TYR A 451 21.33 22.92 -1.54
CA TYR A 451 20.44 24.02 -1.86
C TYR A 451 20.06 24.85 -0.63
N GLU A 452 19.64 26.10 -0.85
CA GLU A 452 18.98 26.94 0.13
C GLU A 452 17.58 27.34 -0.34
N THR A 453 16.71 27.58 0.63
CA THR A 453 15.33 28.01 0.41
C THR A 453 15.22 29.49 0.75
N VAL A 454 14.61 30.27 -0.14
CA VAL A 454 14.31 31.69 0.05
C VAL A 454 12.80 31.87 0.00
N LEU A 455 12.24 32.61 0.95
CA LEU A 455 10.81 32.88 1.02
C LEU A 455 10.40 33.88 -0.06
N GLU A 456 9.21 33.71 -0.64
CA GLU A 456 8.58 34.78 -1.42
C GLU A 456 8.00 35.84 -0.47
N GLU A 457 8.11 37.10 -0.86
CA GLU A 457 7.48 38.25 -0.19
C GLU A 457 6.14 38.56 -0.88
N ASP A 458 5.23 39.24 -0.18
CA ASP A 458 3.93 39.68 -0.72
C ASP A 458 3.07 38.54 -1.30
N VAL A 459 2.94 37.44 -0.55
CA VAL A 459 2.16 36.27 -0.99
C VAL A 459 0.65 36.59 -0.97
N ASP A 460 -0.02 36.45 -2.10
CA ASP A 460 -1.47 36.58 -2.18
C ASP A 460 -2.20 35.49 -1.34
N PRO A 461 -3.32 35.83 -0.66
CA PRO A 461 -4.15 34.84 0.02
C PRO A 461 -4.86 33.92 -0.99
N SER A 462 -5.20 32.71 -0.56
CA SER A 462 -6.06 31.80 -1.30
C SER A 462 -7.47 31.72 -0.68
N ASN A 463 -8.48 31.74 -1.54
CA ASN A 463 -9.89 31.53 -1.19
C ASN A 463 -10.29 30.04 -1.22
N ALA A 464 -9.31 29.13 -1.30
CA ALA A 464 -9.59 27.70 -1.35
C ALA A 464 -10.15 27.19 -0.02
N GLU A 465 -11.06 26.21 -0.07
CA GLU A 465 -11.65 25.62 1.15
C GLU A 465 -10.65 24.75 1.94
N VAL A 466 -9.67 24.18 1.24
CA VAL A 466 -8.59 23.36 1.83
C VAL A 466 -7.24 23.91 1.40
N LEU A 467 -6.35 24.18 2.37
CA LEU A 467 -4.99 24.64 2.14
C LEU A 467 -3.99 23.52 2.46
N VAL A 468 -3.18 23.14 1.47
CA VAL A 468 -2.15 22.10 1.58
C VAL A 468 -0.76 22.73 1.61
N PHE A 469 -0.06 22.62 2.72
CA PHE A 469 1.30 23.14 2.88
C PHE A 469 2.35 22.04 2.78
N THR A 470 3.33 22.26 1.90
CA THR A 470 4.35 21.27 1.51
C THR A 470 5.70 21.47 2.19
N SER A 471 5.86 22.50 3.01
CA SER A 471 7.07 22.70 3.84
C SER A 471 6.83 23.71 4.96
N PRO A 472 7.63 23.72 6.04
CA PRO A 472 7.59 24.77 7.05
C PRO A 472 7.81 26.18 6.47
N SER A 473 8.74 26.30 5.51
CA SER A 473 9.03 27.58 4.83
C SER A 473 7.84 28.09 4.02
N ASN A 474 7.04 27.21 3.43
CA ASN A 474 5.79 27.63 2.77
C ASN A 474 4.75 28.15 3.76
N VAL A 475 4.71 27.61 4.98
CA VAL A 475 3.83 28.12 6.04
C VAL A 475 4.31 29.51 6.46
N GLU A 476 5.60 29.67 6.71
CA GLU A 476 6.20 30.97 7.07
C GLU A 476 5.95 32.04 5.99
N ALA A 477 6.16 31.70 4.71
CA ALA A 477 5.91 32.62 3.61
C ALA A 477 4.42 33.03 3.50
N TYR A 478 3.49 32.08 3.63
CA TYR A 478 2.06 32.38 3.52
C TYR A 478 1.56 33.24 4.68
N PHE A 479 1.91 32.87 5.92
CA PHE A 479 1.40 33.53 7.13
C PHE A 479 2.21 34.76 7.55
N ALA A 480 3.19 35.18 6.76
CA ALA A 480 3.82 36.48 6.92
C ALA A 480 2.79 37.61 6.81
N ASP A 481 1.91 37.52 5.81
CA ASP A 481 0.93 38.56 5.48
C ASP A 481 -0.52 38.07 5.46
N ASN A 482 -0.77 36.75 5.53
CA ASN A 482 -2.12 36.17 5.43
C ASN A 482 -2.62 35.53 6.73
N LEU A 483 -3.94 35.35 6.81
CA LEU A 483 -4.63 34.63 7.88
C LEU A 483 -5.55 33.56 7.27
N LEU A 484 -5.95 32.58 8.10
CA LEU A 484 -6.98 31.62 7.71
C LEU A 484 -8.37 32.26 7.75
N GLU A 485 -9.15 31.99 6.72
CA GLU A 485 -10.58 32.32 6.69
C GLU A 485 -11.40 31.31 7.50
N PRO A 486 -12.55 31.73 8.06
CA PRO A 486 -13.44 30.82 8.78
C PRO A 486 -13.89 29.64 7.91
N GLY A 487 -13.66 28.42 8.41
CA GLY A 487 -14.06 27.18 7.72
C GLY A 487 -12.98 26.56 6.82
N GLN A 488 -11.89 27.28 6.55
CA GLN A 488 -10.75 26.69 5.85
C GLN A 488 -10.12 25.56 6.67
N LYS A 489 -9.72 24.51 5.97
CA LYS A 489 -9.03 23.36 6.56
C LYS A 489 -7.60 23.28 6.10
N VAL A 490 -6.72 22.86 7.00
CA VAL A 490 -5.28 22.77 6.73
C VAL A 490 -4.85 21.32 6.62
N ILE A 491 -4.09 21.00 5.58
CA ILE A 491 -3.34 19.75 5.43
C ILE A 491 -1.85 20.07 5.40
N CYS A 492 -1.08 19.38 6.22
CA CYS A 492 0.37 19.52 6.28
C CYS A 492 1.02 18.27 5.70
N ILE A 493 2.00 18.43 4.81
CA ILE A 493 2.68 17.28 4.17
C ILE A 493 3.39 16.34 5.16
N GLY A 494 3.74 16.85 6.34
CA GLY A 494 4.43 16.09 7.36
C GLY A 494 4.54 16.84 8.69
N ARG A 495 5.03 16.15 9.73
CA ARG A 495 5.06 16.65 11.11
C ARG A 495 5.85 17.95 11.29
N SER A 496 6.95 18.13 10.56
CA SER A 496 7.73 19.38 10.61
C SER A 496 6.93 20.58 10.14
N THR A 497 6.05 20.40 9.16
CA THR A 497 5.14 21.45 8.68
C THR A 497 4.00 21.65 9.68
N GLY A 498 3.47 20.54 10.24
CA GLY A 498 2.49 20.57 11.32
C GLY A 498 2.94 21.36 12.56
N ALA A 499 4.22 21.24 12.94
CA ALA A 499 4.78 21.96 14.09
C ALA A 499 4.64 23.48 13.99
N LYS A 500 4.64 24.06 12.78
CA LYS A 500 4.39 25.49 12.57
C LYS A 500 2.94 25.88 12.88
N PHE A 501 1.99 24.99 12.60
CA PHE A 501 0.60 25.19 12.98
C PHE A 501 0.33 24.92 14.46
N ASP A 502 1.10 24.03 15.10
CA ASP A 502 1.08 23.86 16.55
C ASP A 502 1.49 25.17 17.26
N GLU A 503 2.53 25.85 16.77
CA GLU A 503 2.96 27.18 17.25
C GLU A 503 1.85 28.25 17.12
N MET A 504 1.02 28.14 16.08
CA MET A 504 -0.09 29.04 15.79
C MET A 504 -1.42 28.61 16.42
N ASN A 505 -1.46 27.46 17.11
CA ASN A 505 -2.66 26.83 17.66
C ASN A 505 -3.78 26.63 16.61
N VAL A 506 -3.40 26.22 15.40
CA VAL A 506 -4.30 25.94 14.27
C VAL A 506 -4.43 24.43 14.06
N PRO A 507 -5.65 23.87 13.99
CA PRO A 507 -5.83 22.45 13.71
C PRO A 507 -5.44 22.11 12.28
N TYR A 508 -4.76 20.97 12.09
CA TYR A 508 -4.36 20.47 10.78
C TYR A 508 -4.55 18.96 10.68
N THR A 509 -4.60 18.48 9.44
CA THR A 509 -4.61 17.06 9.10
C THR A 509 -3.27 16.65 8.49
N LEU A 510 -2.82 15.46 8.83
CA LEU A 510 -1.62 14.86 8.28
C LEU A 510 -2.00 13.70 7.34
N PRO A 511 -1.42 13.63 6.14
CA PRO A 511 -1.56 12.46 5.29
C PRO A 511 -0.77 11.29 5.88
N TYR A 512 -1.10 10.06 5.49
CA TYR A 512 -0.26 8.91 5.83
C TYR A 512 1.13 9.05 5.21
N SER A 513 1.20 9.40 3.92
CA SER A 513 2.45 9.58 3.19
C SER A 513 2.49 10.96 2.51
N PRO A 514 3.69 11.55 2.32
CA PRO A 514 3.83 12.91 1.78
C PRO A 514 3.69 12.98 0.25
N ASP A 515 3.35 11.88 -0.40
CA ASP A 515 3.24 11.81 -1.86
C ASP A 515 1.84 12.24 -2.34
N GLU A 516 1.63 12.19 -3.65
CA GLU A 516 0.39 12.65 -4.27
C GLU A 516 -0.83 11.82 -3.85
N ILE A 517 -0.61 10.53 -3.58
CA ILE A 517 -1.66 9.62 -3.10
C ILE A 517 -2.06 10.00 -1.69
N GLY A 518 -1.09 10.12 -0.77
CA GLY A 518 -1.35 10.47 0.61
C GLY A 518 -2.00 11.85 0.77
N LEU A 519 -1.59 12.83 -0.05
CA LEU A 519 -2.26 14.14 -0.08
C LEU A 519 -3.70 14.05 -0.58
N SER A 520 -3.97 13.23 -1.60
CA SER A 520 -5.34 12.99 -2.08
C SER A 520 -6.20 12.32 -1.01
N GLU A 521 -5.65 11.29 -0.35
CA GLU A 521 -6.31 10.58 0.76
C GLU A 521 -6.62 11.52 1.94
N ALA A 522 -5.74 12.48 2.23
CA ALA A 522 -5.98 13.48 3.27
C ALA A 522 -7.13 14.42 2.90
N VAL A 523 -7.19 14.92 1.65
CA VAL A 523 -8.29 15.77 1.17
C VAL A 523 -9.64 15.03 1.28
N PHE A 524 -9.70 13.77 0.84
CA PHE A 524 -10.93 12.98 0.90
C PHE A 524 -11.24 12.45 2.31
N GLY A 525 -10.25 12.39 3.20
CA GLY A 525 -10.41 11.98 4.58
C GLY A 525 -11.04 13.04 5.49
N LEU A 526 -10.97 14.33 5.13
CA LEU A 526 -11.52 15.44 5.92
C LEU A 526 -13.06 15.35 6.11
N ASP A 527 -13.56 15.83 7.24
CA ASP A 527 -15.00 15.85 7.58
C ASP A 527 -15.61 17.22 7.27
N TYR A 528 -16.40 17.34 6.20
CA TYR A 528 -16.96 18.60 5.65
C TYR A 528 -18.40 18.92 6.08
#